data_AF-A0A0J9TLN9-F1
#
_entry.id   AF-A0A0J9TLN9-F1
#
_cell.length_a   1.000
_cell.length_b   1.000
_cell.length_c   1.000
_cell.angle_alpha   90.00
_cell.angle_beta   90.00
_cell.angle_gamma   90.00
#
_symmetry.space_group_name_H-M   'P 1'
#
loop_
_entity.id
_entity.type
_entity.pdbx_description
1 polymer ?
#
loop_
_entity_poly.entity_id
_entity_poly.type
_entity_poly.pdbx_seq_one_letter_code
_entity_poly.pdbx_strand_id
1 'polypeptide(L)' 'IVLNSEFYRNFSILFLVENLPLFNLSHLLSRDFLKCRLKNETLTLKDIFYPVLQSYDFYKLNKLRNVGIQIGGQDQ' A
#
# COMPACT_ATOMS: atom_id res chain seq x y z
N ILE A 1 -7.39 11.09 -15.64
CA ILE A 1 -6.20 11.14 -14.76
C ILE A 1 -6.69 11.41 -13.36
N VAL A 2 -6.28 10.61 -12.38
CA VAL A 2 -6.68 10.76 -10.96
C VAL A 2 -5.40 10.91 -10.14
N LEU A 3 -5.41 11.81 -9.17
CA LEU A 3 -4.30 12.01 -8.24
C LEU A 3 -4.68 11.39 -6.90
N ASN A 4 -3.88 10.45 -6.39
CA ASN A 4 -4.16 9.81 -5.11
C ASN A 4 -4.11 10.77 -3.91
N SER A 5 -3.46 11.93 -4.06
CA SER A 5 -3.53 13.03 -3.08
C SER A 5 -4.97 13.46 -2.74
N GLU A 6 -5.93 13.25 -3.66
CA GLU A 6 -7.35 13.47 -3.39
C GLU A 6 -7.91 12.49 -2.34
N PHE A 7 -7.45 11.24 -2.32
CA PHE A 7 -7.87 10.23 -1.35
C PHE A 7 -7.31 10.49 0.04
N TYR A 8 -6.16 11.17 0.10
CA TYR A 8 -5.43 11.44 1.33
C TYR A 8 -5.61 12.88 1.84
N ARG A 9 -6.47 13.70 1.22
CA ARG A 9 -6.68 15.11 1.60
C ARG A 9 -7.02 15.30 3.09
N ASN A 10 -7.72 14.34 3.68
CA ASN A 10 -8.12 14.34 5.10
C ASN A 10 -7.50 13.15 5.86
N PHE A 11 -6.27 12.77 5.52
CA PHE A 11 -5.60 11.65 6.17
C PHE A 11 -5.46 11.88 7.68
N SER A 12 -5.91 10.91 8.47
CA SER A 12 -5.87 10.96 9.93
C SER A 12 -5.12 9.75 10.49
N ILE A 13 -4.63 9.86 11.72
CA ILE A 13 -4.04 8.70 12.42
C ILE A 13 -5.09 7.59 12.60
N LEU A 14 -6.36 7.96 12.79
CA LEU A 14 -7.47 7.01 12.91
C LEU A 14 -7.56 6.12 11.67
N PHE A 15 -7.39 6.68 10.47
CA PHE A 15 -7.34 5.89 9.24
C PHE A 15 -6.27 4.79 9.30
N LEU A 16 -5.08 5.09 9.80
CA LEU A 16 -4.02 4.09 9.96
C LEU A 16 -4.41 3.01 10.96
N VAL A 17 -4.96 3.40 12.11
CA VAL A 17 -5.38 2.46 13.16
C VAL A 17 -6.46 1.50 12.66
N GLU A 18 -7.39 2.00 11.85
CA GLU A 18 -8.49 1.19 11.29
C GLU A 18 -8.03 0.25 10.17
N ASN A 19 -7.06 0.66 9.33
CA ASN A 19 -6.72 -0.07 8.12
C ASN A 19 -5.46 -0.93 8.25
N LEU A 20 -4.47 -0.54 9.04
CA LEU A 20 -3.23 -1.32 9.22
C LEU A 20 -3.45 -2.76 9.71
N PRO A 21 -4.41 -3.06 10.61
CA PRO A 21 -4.67 -4.43 11.05
C PRO A 21 -5.10 -5.39 9.92
N LEU A 22 -5.58 -4.87 8.79
CA LEU A 22 -5.92 -5.68 7.61
C LEU A 22 -4.69 -6.28 6.91
N PHE A 23 -3.49 -5.77 7.22
CA PHE A 23 -2.24 -6.17 6.59
C PHE A 23 -1.43 -7.04 7.55
N ASN A 24 -1.29 -8.32 7.22
CA ASN A 24 -0.41 -9.20 7.95
C ASN A 24 1.06 -8.85 7.65
N LEU A 25 1.79 -8.37 8.65
CA LEU A 25 3.17 -7.93 8.49
C LEU A 25 4.10 -9.05 8.01
N SER A 26 3.96 -10.27 8.54
CA SER A 26 4.78 -11.41 8.11
C SER A 26 4.54 -11.77 6.64
N HIS A 27 3.31 -11.63 6.16
CA HIS A 27 2.97 -11.80 4.74
C HIS A 27 3.54 -10.69 3.86
N LEU A 28 3.56 -9.43 4.33
CA LEU A 28 4.24 -8.36 3.60
C LEU A 28 5.75 -8.62 3.52
N LEU A 29 6.39 -8.96 4.64
CA LEU A 29 7.83 -9.22 4.69
C LEU A 29 8.27 -10.46 3.88
N SER A 30 7.35 -11.34 3.49
CA SER A 30 7.67 -12.47 2.63
C SER A 30 7.80 -12.08 1.14
N ARG A 31 7.33 -10.90 0.74
CA ARG A 31 7.49 -10.36 -0.62
C ARG A 31 8.95 -10.13 -0.94
N ASP A 32 9.39 -10.53 -2.13
CA ASP A 32 10.81 -10.57 -2.49
C ASP A 32 11.54 -9.23 -2.30
N PHE A 33 10.91 -8.12 -2.69
CA PHE A 33 11.52 -6.80 -2.54
C PHE A 33 11.71 -6.38 -1.06
N LEU A 34 10.72 -6.69 -0.19
CA LEU A 34 10.80 -6.40 1.25
C LEU A 34 11.78 -7.34 1.94
N LYS A 35 11.76 -8.62 1.57
CA LYS A 35 12.69 -9.63 2.06
C LYS A 35 14.13 -9.27 1.72
N CYS A 36 14.39 -8.78 0.51
CA CYS A 36 15.71 -8.31 0.09
C CYS A 36 16.17 -7.11 0.94
N ARG A 37 15.32 -6.10 1.11
CA ARG A 37 15.62 -4.92 1.93
C ARG A 37 15.83 -5.26 3.40
N LEU A 38 15.07 -6.22 3.94
CA LEU A 38 15.22 -6.70 5.30
C LEU A 38 16.59 -7.38 5.49
N LYS A 39 16.98 -8.26 4.57
CA LYS A 39 18.28 -8.94 4.59
C LYS A 39 19.47 -7.98 4.49
N ASN A 40 19.32 -6.90 3.74
CA ASN A 40 20.37 -5.89 3.56
C ASN A 40 20.36 -4.80 4.64
N GLU A 41 19.51 -4.92 5.67
CA GLU A 41 19.35 -3.91 6.73
C GLU A 41 18.96 -2.51 6.20
N THR A 42 18.36 -2.45 5.01
CA THR A 42 17.91 -1.20 4.36
C THR A 42 16.39 -1.00 4.43
N LEU A 43 15.67 -1.89 5.12
CA LEU A 43 14.22 -1.83 5.22
C LEU A 43 13.78 -0.63 6.04
N THR A 44 12.92 0.21 5.47
CA THR A 44 12.31 1.35 6.16
C THR A 44 10.81 1.17 6.33
N LEU A 45 10.20 1.91 7.25
CA LEU A 45 8.75 1.97 7.36
C LEU A 45 8.10 2.39 6.04
N LYS A 46 8.72 3.30 5.27
CA LYS A 46 8.23 3.71 3.95
C LYS A 46 8.04 2.51 3.02
N ASP A 47 8.97 1.55 3.04
CA ASP A 47 8.89 0.36 2.19
C ASP A 47 7.69 -0.53 2.57
N ILE A 48 7.35 -0.59 3.86
CA ILE A 48 6.19 -1.35 4.38
C ILE A 48 4.87 -0.62 4.09
N PHE A 49 4.85 0.71 4.27
CA PHE A 49 3.66 1.53 4.07
C PHE A 49 3.30 1.71 2.59
N TYR A 50 4.27 1.63 1.68
CA TYR A 50 4.01 1.86 0.26
C TYR A 50 2.98 0.88 -0.34
N PRO A 51 3.10 -0.46 -0.15
CA PRO A 51 2.07 -1.42 -0.58
C PRO A 51 0.71 -1.21 0.09
N VAL A 52 0.69 -0.78 1.36
CA VAL A 52 -0.55 -0.48 2.10
C VAL A 52 -1.30 0.66 1.43
N LEU A 53 -0.60 1.75 1.14
CA LEU A 53 -1.16 2.93 0.48
C LEU A 53 -1.62 2.60 -0.95
N GLN A 54 -0.84 1.84 -1.71
CA GLN A 54 -1.20 1.38 -3.06
C GLN A 54 -2.45 0.48 -3.05
N SER A 55 -2.59 -0.40 -2.06
CA SER A 55 -3.79 -1.23 -1.90
C SER A 55 -5.03 -0.39 -1.60
N TYR A 56 -4.87 0.66 -0.79
CA TYR A 56 -5.93 1.61 -0.50
C TYR A 56 -6.33 2.47 -1.72
N ASP A 57 -5.35 2.87 -2.54
CA ASP A 57 -5.61 3.56 -3.81
C ASP A 57 -6.50 2.70 -4.72
N PHE A 58 -6.19 1.40 -4.84
CA PHE A 58 -7.00 0.47 -5.62
C PHE A 58 -8.40 0.30 -5.04
N TYR A 59 -8.54 0.18 -3.72
CA TYR A 59 -9.84 0.15 -3.03
C TYR A 59 -10.69 1.40 -3.34
N LYS A 60 -10.08 2.59 -3.29
CA LYS A 60 -10.77 3.85 -3.61
C LYS A 60 -11.20 3.91 -5.07
N LEU A 61 -10.34 3.49 -5.99
CA LEU A 61 -10.70 3.43 -7.42
C LEU A 61 -11.81 2.42 -7.69
N ASN A 62 -11.81 1.27 -7.01
CA ASN A 62 -12.90 0.32 -7.09
C ASN A 62 -14.22 0.95 -6.62
N LYS A 63 -14.24 1.60 -5.46
CA LYS A 63 -15.45 2.22 -4.91
C LYS A 63 -15.95 3.43 -5.69
N LEU A 64 -15.06 4.30 -6.15
CA LEU A 64 -15.43 5.57 -6.78
C LEU A 64 -15.63 5.46 -8.29
N ARG A 65 -14.97 4.49 -8.93
CA ARG A 65 -14.87 4.40 -10.40
C ARG A 65 -15.11 2.99 -10.94
N ASN A 66 -15.49 2.04 -10.09
CA ASN A 66 -15.73 0.64 -10.44
C ASN A 66 -14.54 -0.03 -11.15
N VAL A 67 -13.32 0.36 -10.79
CA VAL A 67 -12.09 -0.25 -11.31
C VAL A 67 -11.95 -1.64 -10.69
N GLY A 68 -11.95 -2.68 -11.52
CA GLY A 68 -11.82 -4.08 -11.09
C GLY A 68 -10.46 -4.71 -11.34
N ILE A 69 -9.56 -4.04 -12.06
CA ILE A 69 -8.25 -4.57 -12.47
C ILE A 69 -7.20 -3.48 -12.28
N GLN A 70 -6.05 -3.86 -11.72
CA GLN A 70 -4.84 -3.05 -11.65
C GLN A 70 -3.76 -3.70 -12.52
N ILE A 71 -3.08 -2.89 -13.33
CA ILE A 71 -1.96 -3.32 -14.17
C ILE A 71 -0.75 -2.49 -13.74
N GLY A 72 0.36 -3.17 -13.45
CA GLY A 72 1.62 -2.57 -13.02
C GLY A 72 2.80 -3.08 -13.83
N GLY A 73 3.99 -2.52 -13.59
CA GLY A 73 5.24 -3.04 -14.15
C GLY A 73 5.63 -4.38 -13.52
N GLN A 74 6.70 -5.00 -14.01
CA GLN A 74 7.19 -6.30 -13.53
C GLN A 74 7.50 -6.33 -12.02
N ASP A 75 7.84 -5.18 -11.44
CA ASP A 75 8.21 -5.04 -10.02
C ASP A 75 7.04 -4.62 -9.11
N GLN A 76 5.80 -4.60 -9.64
CA GLN A 76 4.56 -4.36 -8.87
C GLN A 76 3.83 -5.66 -8.55
#